data_AF-A0A7Y4QFH9-F1
#
_entry.id   AF-A0A7Y4QFH9-F1
#
_cell.length_a   1.000
_cell.length_b   1.000
_cell.length_c   1.000
_cell.angle_alpha   90.00
_cell.angle_beta   90.00
_cell.angle_gamma   90.00
#
_symmetry.space_group_name_H-M   'P 1'
#
loop_
_entity.id
_entity.type
_entity.pdbx_description
1 polymer ?
#
loop_
_entity_poly.entity_id
_entity_poly.type
_entity_poly.pdbx_seq_one_letter_code
_entity_poly.pdbx_strand_id
1 'polypeptide(L)'
;MSSKRFLFFTGMTLLLALLIGITVRLLEVYSLVDRAPSYWMEILLFFALITVLVYFVLHKITLIDPTEFVRTFLMSVVLKIILSGVAIVILLKLDPAGANSNAVFYLGCYGAFTALEVVVLYKQKNTE
;
A
#
# COMPACT_ATOMS: atom_id res chain seq x y z
N MET A 1 -7.75 -14.16 -17.58
CA MET A 1 -7.96 -12.92 -16.77
C MET A 1 -9.44 -12.77 -16.49
N SER A 2 -9.94 -13.04 -15.27
CA SER A 2 -11.24 -12.48 -14.92
C SER A 2 -11.00 -11.00 -14.64
N SER A 3 -11.07 -10.18 -15.69
CA SER A 3 -10.84 -8.72 -15.65
C SER A 3 -11.52 -8.06 -14.44
N LYS A 4 -12.67 -8.62 -14.03
CA LYS A 4 -13.46 -8.24 -12.87
C LYS A 4 -12.70 -8.34 -11.53
N ARG A 5 -11.91 -9.40 -11.27
CA ARG A 5 -11.18 -9.56 -10.00
C ARG A 5 -10.05 -8.52 -9.86
N PHE A 6 -9.33 -8.26 -10.95
CA PHE A 6 -8.27 -7.25 -10.97
C PHE A 6 -8.84 -5.82 -10.84
N LEU A 7 -9.91 -5.52 -11.57
CA LEU A 7 -10.63 -4.25 -11.46
C LEU A 7 -11.18 -4.03 -10.05
N PHE A 8 -11.75 -5.08 -9.43
CA PHE A 8 -12.25 -5.01 -8.07
C PHE A 8 -11.13 -4.68 -7.06
N PHE A 9 -10.00 -5.38 -7.12
CA PHE A 9 -8.86 -5.11 -6.24
C PHE A 9 -8.30 -3.69 -6.43
N THR A 10 -8.15 -3.27 -7.69
CA THR A 10 -7.68 -1.92 -8.02
C THR A 10 -8.67 -0.88 -7.48
N GLY A 11 -9.97 -1.11 -7.65
CA GLY A 11 -11.03 -0.25 -7.09
C GLY A 11 -10.97 -0.15 -5.56
N MET A 12 -10.78 -1.26 -4.84
CA MET A 12 -10.60 -1.23 -3.39
C MET A 12 -9.34 -0.48 -2.97
N THR A 13 -8.24 -0.65 -3.71
CA THR A 13 -6.97 0.04 -3.44
C THR A 13 -7.11 1.54 -3.62
N LEU A 14 -7.76 1.98 -4.70
CA LEU A 14 -8.05 3.39 -4.96
C LEU A 14 -9.04 3.97 -3.95
N LEU A 15 -10.05 3.20 -3.54
CA LEU A 15 -11.00 3.62 -2.50
C LEU A 15 -10.30 3.81 -1.16
N LEU A 16 -9.43 2.88 -0.74
CA LEU A 16 -8.65 3.00 0.48
C LEU A 16 -7.72 4.23 0.42
N ALA A 17 -7.03 4.42 -0.69
CA ALA A 17 -6.21 5.59 -0.96
C ALA A 17 -7.01 6.89 -0.85
N LEU A 18 -8.21 6.94 -1.46
CA LEU A 18 -9.09 8.09 -1.39
C LEU A 18 -9.55 8.38 0.05
N LEU A 19 -9.96 7.34 0.79
CA LEU A 19 -10.40 7.49 2.18
C LEU A 19 -9.28 8.04 3.07
N ILE A 20 -8.07 7.48 2.98
CA ILE A 20 -6.91 7.98 3.73
C ILE A 20 -6.60 9.43 3.35
N GLY A 21 -6.62 9.77 2.06
CA GLY A 21 -6.38 11.13 1.58
C GLY A 21 -7.43 12.14 2.09
N ILE A 22 -8.71 11.76 2.07
CA ILE A 22 -9.79 12.57 2.66
C ILE A 22 -9.56 12.75 4.16
N THR A 23 -9.20 11.69 4.89
CA THR A 23 -8.91 11.78 6.33
C THR A 23 -7.79 12.78 6.61
N VAL A 24 -6.67 12.73 5.87
CA VAL A 24 -5.57 13.69 6.05
C VAL A 24 -6.06 15.12 5.79
N ARG A 25 -6.82 15.35 4.72
CA ARG A 25 -7.37 16.68 4.40
C ARG A 25 -8.33 17.20 5.46
N LEU A 26 -9.19 16.34 6.01
CA LEU A 26 -10.08 16.74 7.10
C LEU A 26 -9.30 17.11 8.35
N LEU A 27 -8.27 16.31 8.71
CA LEU A 27 -7.41 16.61 9.86
C LEU A 27 -6.70 17.96 9.69
N GLU A 28 -6.23 18.29 8.49
CA GLU A 28 -5.66 19.61 8.15
C GLU A 28 -6.69 20.73 8.31
N VAL A 29 -7.86 20.61 7.68
CA VAL A 29 -8.89 21.67 7.65
C VAL A 29 -9.42 21.99 9.04
N TYR A 30 -9.63 20.97 9.87
CA TYR A 30 -10.13 21.14 11.24
C TYR A 30 -9.02 21.40 12.27
N SER A 31 -7.75 21.53 11.83
CA SER A 31 -6.59 21.76 12.72
C SER A 31 -6.52 20.74 13.87
N LEU A 32 -6.91 19.49 13.61
CA LEU A 32 -6.90 18.40 14.60
C LEU A 32 -5.51 17.82 14.81
N VAL A 33 -4.53 18.24 14.01
CA VAL A 33 -3.14 17.81 14.06
C VAL A 33 -2.25 19.03 13.86
N ASP A 34 -1.22 19.16 14.70
CA ASP A 34 -0.29 20.31 14.66
C ASP A 34 0.48 20.40 13.33
N ARG A 35 0.77 19.26 12.71
CA ARG A 35 1.48 19.18 11.44
C ARG A 35 1.09 17.93 10.66
N ALA A 36 0.41 18.12 9.54
CA ALA A 36 0.15 17.03 8.61
C ALA A 36 1.46 16.52 7.96
N PRO A 37 1.52 15.25 7.53
CA PRO A 37 2.70 14.70 6.87
C PRO A 37 2.93 15.43 5.54
N SER A 38 4.09 16.07 5.37
CA SER A 38 4.37 16.91 4.20
C SER A 38 4.34 16.16 2.87
N TYR A 39 4.61 14.85 2.88
CA TYR A 39 4.61 14.00 1.68
C TYR A 39 3.49 12.96 1.70
N TRP A 40 2.35 13.27 2.33
CA TRP A 40 1.26 12.31 2.45
C TRP A 40 0.77 11.82 1.08
N MET A 41 0.79 12.68 0.05
CA MET A 41 0.31 12.32 -1.29
C MET A 41 1.27 11.36 -2.00
N GLU A 42 2.57 11.63 -1.94
CA GLU A 42 3.62 10.79 -2.52
C GLU A 42 3.66 9.41 -1.85
N ILE A 43 3.56 9.37 -0.52
CA ILE A 43 3.52 8.14 0.25
C ILE A 43 2.31 7.28 -0.16
N LEU A 44 1.15 7.92 -0.28
CA LEU A 44 -0.10 7.25 -0.60
C LEU A 44 -0.13 6.73 -2.04
N LEU A 45 0.39 7.51 -3.00
CA LEU A 45 0.57 7.08 -4.38
C LEU A 45 1.57 5.93 -4.48
N PHE A 46 2.71 6.02 -3.79
CA PHE A 46 3.71 4.96 -3.74
C PHE A 46 3.07 3.63 -3.29
N PHE A 47 2.32 3.65 -2.18
CA PHE A 47 1.69 2.44 -1.65
C PHE A 47 0.54 1.92 -2.51
N ALA A 48 -0.27 2.80 -3.10
CA ALA A 48 -1.32 2.37 -4.02
C ALA A 48 -0.71 1.68 -5.26
N LEU A 49 0.31 2.29 -5.87
CA LEU A 49 0.97 1.74 -7.05
C LEU A 49 1.66 0.42 -6.78
N ILE A 50 2.47 0.34 -5.72
CA ILE A 50 3.20 -0.89 -5.42
C ILE A 50 2.25 -2.03 -5.05
N THR A 51 1.13 -1.74 -4.37
CA THR A 51 0.13 -2.75 -4.00
C THR A 51 -0.62 -3.29 -5.22
N VAL A 52 -1.01 -2.43 -6.17
CA VAL A 52 -1.59 -2.87 -7.46
C VAL A 52 -0.58 -3.69 -8.26
N LEU A 53 0.68 -3.25 -8.31
CA LEU A 53 1.74 -3.95 -9.04
C LEU A 53 2.02 -5.34 -8.46
N VAL A 54 2.15 -5.45 -7.14
CA VAL A 54 2.39 -6.73 -6.46
C VAL A 54 1.21 -7.67 -6.71
N TYR A 55 -0.02 -7.20 -6.54
CA TYR A 55 -1.20 -8.01 -6.82
C TYR A 55 -1.28 -8.47 -8.27
N PHE A 56 -0.92 -7.60 -9.23
CA PHE A 56 -0.85 -7.96 -10.65
C PHE A 56 0.14 -9.10 -10.89
N VAL A 57 1.35 -9.02 -10.32
CA VAL A 57 2.40 -10.05 -10.44
C VAL A 57 1.95 -11.36 -9.79
N LEU A 58 1.42 -11.30 -8.56
CA LEU A 58 0.95 -12.49 -7.84
C LEU A 58 -0.17 -13.21 -8.59
N HIS A 59 -1.19 -12.47 -9.05
CA HIS A 59 -2.30 -13.06 -9.78
C HIS A 59 -1.84 -13.74 -11.07
N LYS A 60 -0.89 -13.13 -11.80
CA LYS A 60 -0.32 -13.71 -13.01
C LYS A 60 0.40 -15.03 -12.71
N ILE A 61 1.10 -15.13 -11.59
CA ILE A 61 1.86 -16.32 -11.21
C ILE A 61 0.95 -17.43 -10.68
N THR A 62 -0.06 -17.13 -9.87
CA THR A 62 -1.03 -18.14 -9.39
C THR A 62 -1.75 -18.85 -10.53
N LEU A 63 -1.99 -18.16 -11.65
CA LEU A 63 -2.59 -18.76 -12.84
C LEU A 63 -1.66 -19.76 -13.56
N ILE A 64 -0.35 -19.65 -13.35
CA ILE A 64 0.66 -20.51 -13.97
C ILE A 64 0.96 -21.70 -13.05
N ASP A 65 1.21 -21.43 -11.77
CA ASP A 65 1.50 -22.45 -10.77
C ASP A 65 0.97 -22.03 -9.37
N PRO A 66 -0.12 -22.65 -8.90
CA PRO A 66 -0.68 -22.38 -7.57
C PRO A 66 0.27 -22.71 -6.42
N THR A 67 1.22 -23.64 -6.61
CA THR A 67 2.17 -24.06 -5.56
C THR A 67 3.25 -23.01 -5.30
N GLU A 68 3.58 -22.19 -6.30
CA GLU A 68 4.56 -21.10 -6.19
C GLU A 68 3.98 -19.79 -5.60
N PHE A 69 2.67 -19.76 -5.31
CA PHE A 69 2.00 -18.57 -4.76
C PHE A 69 2.63 -18.06 -3.46
N VAL A 70 2.84 -18.96 -2.49
CA VAL A 70 3.35 -18.58 -1.16
C VAL A 70 4.76 -18.03 -1.27
N ARG A 71 5.63 -18.67 -2.07
CA ARG A 71 7.00 -18.22 -2.30
C ARG A 71 7.03 -16.84 -2.95
N THR A 72 6.21 -16.65 -3.98
CA THR A 72 6.13 -15.37 -4.71
C THR A 72 5.59 -14.26 -3.81
N PHE A 73 4.58 -14.56 -2.98
CA PHE A 73 4.05 -13.61 -2.01
C PHE A 73 5.10 -13.20 -0.96
N LEU A 74 5.85 -14.16 -0.42
CA LEU A 74 6.93 -13.83 0.51
C LEU A 74 8.02 -12.98 -0.16
N MET A 75 8.38 -13.30 -1.40
CA MET A 75 9.31 -12.49 -2.19
C MET A 75 8.80 -11.06 -2.42
N SER A 76 7.52 -10.87 -2.73
CA SER A 76 6.96 -9.53 -2.92
C SER A 76 6.92 -8.73 -1.62
N VAL A 77 6.62 -9.37 -0.49
CA VAL A 77 6.69 -8.73 0.83
C VAL A 77 8.13 -8.28 1.14
N VAL A 78 9.12 -9.15 0.94
CA VAL A 78 10.53 -8.79 1.14
C VAL A 78 10.94 -7.61 0.25
N LEU A 79 10.58 -7.64 -1.04
CA LEU A 79 10.86 -6.56 -1.97
C LEU A 79 10.18 -5.25 -1.52
N LYS A 80 8.92 -5.32 -1.08
CA LYS A 80 8.15 -4.18 -0.57
C LYS A 80 8.81 -3.59 0.68
N ILE A 81 9.33 -4.41 1.59
CA ILE A 81 10.09 -3.97 2.78
C ILE A 81 11.38 -3.24 2.36
N ILE A 82 12.16 -3.80 1.44
CA ILE A 82 13.40 -3.18 0.96
C ILE A 82 13.12 -1.83 0.29
N LEU A 83 12.17 -1.80 -0.64
CA LEU A 83 11.76 -0.56 -1.32
C LEU A 83 11.22 0.46 -0.33
N SER A 84 10.45 0.00 0.67
CA SER A 84 9.94 0.85 1.74
C SER A 84 11.05 1.46 2.60
N GLY A 85 12.06 0.66 2.95
CA GLY A 85 13.22 1.10 3.69
C GLY A 85 14.03 2.16 2.95
N VAL A 86 14.23 2.00 1.64
CA VAL A 86 14.90 3.02 0.81
C VAL A 86 14.05 4.29 0.72
N ALA A 87 12.75 4.15 0.44
CA ALA A 87 11.84 5.29 0.28
C ALA A 87 11.73 6.14 1.56
N ILE A 88 11.59 5.50 2.73
CA ILE A 88 11.51 6.23 4.00
C ILE A 88 12.81 6.96 4.32
N VAL A 89 13.98 6.36 4.03
CA VAL A 89 15.29 7.02 4.22
C VAL A 89 15.43 8.25 3.31
N ILE A 90 14.98 8.18 2.06
CA ILE A 90 14.96 9.33 1.15
C ILE A 90 14.05 10.43 1.71
N LEU A 91 12.84 10.07 2.15
CA LEU A 91 11.89 11.02 2.75
C LEU A 91 12.46 11.74 3.97
N LEU A 92 13.10 11.01 4.88
CA LEU A 92 13.72 11.56 6.09
C LEU A 92 14.84 12.56 5.76
N LYS A 93 15.55 12.37 4.64
CA LYS A 93 16.59 13.31 4.19
C LYS A 93 16.01 14.55 3.52
N LEU A 94 14.89 14.44 2.83
CA LEU A 94 14.25 15.57 2.14
C LEU A 94 13.52 16.52 3.10
N ASP A 95 12.91 15.98 4.15
CA ASP A 95 12.25 16.79 5.18
C ASP A 95 12.53 16.25 6.59
N PRO A 96 13.70 16.63 7.16
CA PRO A 96 14.04 16.29 8.54
C PRO A 96 13.05 16.88 9.56
N ALA A 97 12.42 18.02 9.24
CA ALA A 97 11.53 18.71 10.16
C ALA A 97 10.16 18.03 10.28
N GLY A 98 9.65 17.43 9.20
CA GLY A 98 8.45 16.59 9.18
C GLY A 98 8.75 15.09 9.28
N ALA A 99 9.99 14.70 9.60
CA ALA A 99 10.44 13.31 9.62
C ALA A 99 9.51 12.38 10.41
N ASN A 100 9.10 12.79 11.62
CA ASN A 100 8.27 11.96 12.48
C ASN A 100 6.85 11.78 11.92
N SER A 101 6.20 12.86 11.45
CA SER A 101 4.85 12.78 10.89
C SER A 101 4.82 11.97 9.59
N ASN A 102 5.81 12.17 8.72
CA ASN A 102 5.99 11.38 7.50
C ASN A 102 6.23 9.90 7.81
N ALA A 103 7.08 9.57 8.79
CA ALA A 103 7.37 8.19 9.17
C ALA A 103 6.14 7.47 9.74
N VAL A 104 5.39 8.11 10.64
CA VAL A 104 4.16 7.53 11.20
C VAL A 104 3.13 7.30 10.11
N PHE A 105 2.92 8.28 9.22
CA PHE A 105 2.00 8.13 8.10
C PHE A 105 2.44 7.04 7.12
N TYR A 106 3.74 6.94 6.86
CA TYR A 106 4.34 5.89 6.03
C TYR A 106 4.06 4.49 6.57
N LEU A 107 4.31 4.28 7.87
CA LEU A 107 4.04 3.00 8.54
C LEU A 107 2.54 2.67 8.57
N GLY A 108 1.69 3.68 8.78
CA GLY A 108 0.24 3.53 8.72
C GLY A 108 -0.23 3.08 7.34
N CYS A 109 0.25 3.73 6.28
CA CYS A 109 -0.05 3.33 4.90
C CYS A 109 0.48 1.92 4.60
N TYR A 110 1.73 1.62 4.96
CA TYR A 110 2.31 0.29 4.81
C TYR A 110 1.41 -0.79 5.40
N GLY A 111 0.98 -0.60 6.65
CA GLY A 111 0.08 -1.52 7.35
C GLY A 111 -1.28 -1.65 6.66
N ALA A 112 -1.93 -0.54 6.35
CA ALA A 112 -3.27 -0.52 5.76
C ALA A 112 -3.31 -1.21 4.37
N PHE A 113 -2.38 -0.88 3.49
CA PHE A 113 -2.32 -1.47 2.15
C PHE A 113 -1.90 -2.95 2.19
N THR A 114 -1.00 -3.33 3.11
CA THR A 114 -0.63 -4.74 3.30
C THR A 114 -1.78 -5.56 3.88
N ALA A 115 -2.55 -5.01 4.82
CA ALA A 115 -3.74 -5.66 5.35
C ALA A 115 -4.79 -5.89 4.25
N LEU A 116 -5.05 -4.88 3.40
CA LEU A 116 -5.94 -5.01 2.25
C LEU A 116 -5.49 -6.15 1.31
N GLU A 117 -4.19 -6.17 0.97
CA GLU A 117 -3.57 -7.19 0.13
C GLU A 117 -3.78 -8.60 0.71
N VAL A 118 -3.44 -8.81 1.99
CA VAL A 118 -3.59 -10.10 2.67
C VAL A 118 -5.06 -10.53 2.74
N VAL A 119 -5.99 -9.63 3.09
CA VAL A 119 -7.42 -9.94 3.21
C VAL A 119 -8.00 -10.37 1.86
N VAL A 120 -7.66 -9.67 0.78
CA VAL A 120 -8.16 -10.02 -0.55
C VAL A 120 -7.58 -11.35 -1.03
N LEU A 121 -6.26 -11.56 -0.87
CA LEU A 121 -5.60 -12.81 -1.25
C LEU A 121 -6.16 -14.00 -0.45
N TYR A 122 -6.39 -13.83 0.85
CA TYR A 122 -7.01 -14.85 1.69
C TYR A 122 -8.42 -15.22 1.22
N LYS A 123 -9.25 -14.22 0.92
CA LYS A 123 -10.60 -14.47 0.39
C LYS A 123 -10.58 -15.18 -0.95
N GLN A 124 -9.61 -14.89 -1.82
CA GLN A 124 -9.50 -15.53 -3.12
C GLN A 124 -9.15 -17.01 -3.00
N LYS A 125 -8.21 -17.35 -2.11
CA LYS A 125 -7.80 -18.73 -1.89
C LYS A 125 -8.90 -19.61 -1.29
N ASN A 126 -9.76 -19.06 -0.42
CA ASN A 126 -10.77 -19.83 0.32
C ASN A 126 -12.16 -19.83 -0.32
N THR A 127 -12.39 -19.03 -1.36
CA THR A 127 -13.66 -19.03 -2.12
C THR A 127 -13.56 -19.88 -3.39
N GLU A 128 -12.41 -20.53 -3.60
CA GLU A 128 -12.20 -21.58 -4.59
C GLU A 128 -12.38 -22.95 -3.93
#